data_AF-A0AAJ6K3Q8-F1
#
_entry.id   AF-A0AAJ6K3Q8-F1
#
_cell.length_a   1.000
_cell.length_b   1.000
_cell.length_c   1.000
_cell.angle_alpha   90.00
_cell.angle_beta   90.00
_cell.angle_gamma   90.00
#
_symmetry.space_group_name_H-M   'P 1'
#
loop_
_entity.id
_entity.type
_entity.pdbx_description
1 polymer ?
#
loop_
_entity_poly.entity_id
_entity_poly.type
_entity_poly.pdbx_seq_one_letter_code
_entity_poly.pdbx_strand_id
1 'polypeptide(L)'
;MVTSGVLVADEVQEFEQVKVLVGHMYHRTKRRFKVIDPYRNGPLEKESLELRDDRGNVLGEMPCQSIPHGHVIVIPTIFSKNDEYYTLKEITTLLRDDKKATIAKYELAQVTESLDKTTLTTRFVTKTGQQLCRTAKQTITWKTLKYRDAKTSRSWSGSSIPEESNYVAVKSPLIMGYVAQTAGLGPASLKAKEQQIVYQKLGKIIAIDNDGNILGTKKYCNDRTDPTQAAETFLPYIKGYHRAIKAEAILPSDPSCDIFVKYLAD
;
A
#
# COMPACT_ATOMS: atom_id res chain seq x y z
N MET A 1 -0.01 -34.29 7.24
CA MET A 1 -0.42 -35.65 6.85
C MET A 1 -1.42 -35.50 5.72
N VAL A 2 -1.19 -36.15 4.59
CA VAL A 2 -2.23 -36.35 3.57
C VAL A 2 -3.34 -37.14 4.25
N THR A 3 -4.56 -36.60 4.30
CA THR A 3 -5.70 -37.30 4.93
C THR A 3 -6.03 -38.54 4.12
N SER A 4 -5.60 -39.68 4.67
CA SER A 4 -6.04 -41.06 4.45
C SER A 4 -7.12 -41.26 3.37
N GLY A 5 -6.68 -41.32 2.12
CA GLY A 5 -7.17 -42.30 1.16
C GLY A 5 -6.03 -43.30 0.99
N VAL A 6 -6.30 -44.60 1.11
CA VAL A 6 -5.34 -45.63 0.76
C VAL A 6 -5.03 -45.45 -0.73
N LEU A 7 -3.82 -45.00 -1.04
CA LEU A 7 -3.33 -44.98 -2.41
C LEU A 7 -3.21 -46.42 -2.88
N VAL A 8 -4.14 -46.84 -3.72
CA VAL A 8 -4.07 -48.13 -4.40
C VAL A 8 -3.00 -48.02 -5.48
N ALA A 9 -2.20 -49.07 -5.64
CA ALA A 9 -0.88 -49.10 -6.30
C ALA A 9 -0.80 -48.74 -7.81
N ASP A 10 -1.85 -48.15 -8.40
CA ASP A 10 -1.93 -47.91 -9.86
C ASP A 10 -2.31 -46.48 -10.30
N GLU A 11 -2.58 -45.53 -9.40
CA GLU A 11 -3.13 -44.22 -9.81
C GLU A 11 -2.27 -43.00 -9.43
N VAL A 12 -1.92 -42.19 -10.44
CA VAL A 12 -1.45 -40.81 -10.23
C VAL A 12 -2.67 -39.98 -9.80
N GLN A 13 -2.81 -39.75 -8.50
CA GLN A 13 -3.99 -39.09 -7.95
C GLN A 13 -3.65 -37.67 -7.46
N GLU A 14 -4.53 -36.71 -7.80
CA GLU A 14 -4.43 -35.32 -7.36
C GLU A 14 -5.15 -35.16 -6.02
N PHE A 15 -4.45 -34.68 -5.00
CA PHE A 15 -5.00 -34.48 -3.67
C PHE A 15 -4.93 -33.03 -3.25
N GLU A 16 -5.87 -32.61 -2.40
CA GLU A 16 -5.81 -31.34 -1.69
C GLU A 16 -5.14 -31.52 -0.32
N GLN A 17 -4.17 -30.68 0.01
CA GLN A 17 -3.42 -30.81 1.26
C GLN A 17 -4.22 -30.26 2.43
N VAL A 18 -4.47 -31.15 3.38
CA VAL A 18 -5.04 -30.83 4.69
C VAL A 18 -3.93 -30.89 5.74
N LYS A 19 -3.70 -29.80 6.47
CA LYS A 19 -2.69 -29.73 7.52
C LYS A 19 -3.36 -29.98 8.87
N VAL A 20 -2.86 -30.96 9.62
CA VAL A 20 -3.30 -31.22 10.99
C VAL A 20 -2.69 -30.16 11.91
N LEU A 21 -3.52 -29.57 12.76
CA LEU A 21 -3.14 -28.71 13.87
C LEU A 21 -3.30 -29.48 15.18
N VAL A 22 -2.71 -28.98 16.27
CA VAL A 22 -2.81 -29.59 17.60
C VAL A 22 -4.28 -29.75 17.99
N GLY A 23 -4.67 -30.93 18.52
CA GLY A 23 -6.02 -31.18 19.05
C GLY A 23 -7.09 -31.57 18.01
N HIS A 24 -6.75 -32.38 16.99
CA HIS A 24 -7.68 -32.84 15.94
C HIS A 24 -8.31 -31.73 15.08
N MET A 25 -7.76 -30.52 15.11
CA MET A 25 -8.14 -29.44 14.20
C MET A 25 -7.43 -29.60 12.86
N TYR A 26 -8.12 -29.31 11.75
CA TYR A 26 -7.56 -29.42 10.40
C TYR A 26 -7.66 -28.08 9.66
N HIS A 27 -6.58 -27.69 8.99
CA HIS A 27 -6.53 -26.54 8.10
C HIS A 27 -6.39 -27.01 6.65
N ARG A 28 -7.41 -26.80 5.82
CA ARG A 28 -7.33 -27.04 4.38
C ARG A 28 -6.49 -25.95 3.74
N THR A 29 -5.35 -26.34 3.16
CA THR A 29 -4.40 -25.39 2.55
C THR A 29 -4.73 -25.09 1.08
N LYS A 30 -5.71 -25.77 0.47
CA LYS A 30 -6.06 -25.73 -0.97
C LYS A 30 -4.91 -26.05 -1.93
N ARG A 31 -3.72 -26.42 -1.42
CA ARG A 31 -2.58 -26.83 -2.23
C ARG A 31 -2.85 -28.20 -2.83
N ARG A 32 -2.59 -28.35 -4.12
CA ARG A 32 -2.75 -29.62 -4.82
C ARG A 32 -1.41 -30.27 -5.08
N PHE A 33 -1.37 -31.60 -5.00
CA PHE A 33 -0.18 -32.39 -5.26
C PHE A 33 -0.56 -33.68 -5.95
N LYS A 34 0.37 -34.21 -6.75
CA LYS A 34 0.26 -35.56 -7.30
C LYS A 34 1.02 -36.52 -6.39
N VAL A 35 0.41 -37.65 -6.08
CA VAL A 35 1.08 -38.75 -5.38
C VAL A 35 1.33 -39.89 -6.35
N ILE A 36 2.52 -40.49 -6.25
CA ILE A 36 2.90 -41.70 -6.98
C ILE A 36 3.58 -42.70 -6.03
N ASP A 37 3.42 -44.00 -6.30
CA ASP A 37 4.28 -45.05 -5.76
C ASP A 37 5.51 -45.20 -6.67
N PRO A 38 6.72 -44.86 -6.20
CA PRO A 38 7.89 -44.84 -7.05
C PRO A 38 8.57 -46.20 -7.23
N TYR A 39 8.20 -47.24 -6.47
CA TYR A 39 8.82 -48.58 -6.53
C TYR A 39 8.11 -49.53 -7.50
N ARG A 40 7.05 -49.05 -8.17
CA ARG A 40 6.20 -49.82 -9.12
C ARG A 40 6.97 -50.57 -10.21
N ASN A 41 8.09 -50.03 -10.68
CA ASN A 41 8.87 -50.58 -11.80
C ASN A 41 10.22 -51.18 -11.38
N GLY A 42 10.39 -51.45 -10.08
CA GLY A 42 11.64 -51.84 -9.44
C GLY A 42 12.09 -50.83 -8.38
N PRO A 43 13.08 -51.20 -7.54
CA PRO A 43 13.62 -50.28 -6.55
C PRO A 43 14.16 -49.04 -7.23
N LEU A 44 13.81 -47.87 -6.70
CA LEU A 44 14.48 -46.64 -7.08
C LEU A 44 15.98 -46.79 -6.79
N GLU A 45 16.83 -46.43 -7.75
CA GLU A 45 18.28 -46.36 -7.49
C GLU A 45 18.63 -45.29 -6.46
N LYS A 46 17.76 -44.28 -6.28
CA LYS A 46 17.91 -43.19 -5.32
C LYS A 46 16.58 -42.91 -4.63
N GLU A 47 16.56 -42.74 -3.32
CA GLU A 47 15.36 -42.39 -2.55
C GLU A 47 14.86 -40.95 -2.79
N SER A 48 15.17 -40.34 -3.94
CA SER A 48 14.72 -39.01 -4.34
C SER A 48 14.33 -38.94 -5.81
N LEU A 49 13.35 -38.09 -6.10
CA LEU A 49 12.89 -37.74 -7.44
C LEU A 49 13.54 -36.43 -7.89
N GLU A 50 14.19 -36.42 -9.05
CA GLU A 50 14.75 -35.20 -9.62
C GLU A 50 13.66 -34.35 -10.31
N LEU A 51 13.71 -33.05 -10.08
CA LEU A 51 12.84 -32.05 -10.70
C LEU A 51 13.61 -31.36 -11.82
N ARG A 52 13.04 -31.28 -13.02
CA ARG A 52 13.67 -30.61 -14.17
C ARG A 52 12.75 -29.57 -14.82
N ASP A 53 13.34 -28.54 -15.42
CA ASP A 53 12.62 -27.67 -16.36
C ASP A 53 12.47 -28.35 -17.74
N ASP A 54 11.75 -27.70 -18.65
CA ASP A 54 11.53 -28.17 -20.03
C ASP A 54 12.79 -28.16 -20.90
N ARG A 55 13.82 -27.42 -20.49
CA ARG A 55 15.17 -27.42 -21.08
C ARG A 55 16.08 -28.50 -20.50
N GLY A 56 15.59 -29.27 -19.52
CA GLY A 56 16.32 -30.36 -18.87
C GLY A 56 17.25 -29.94 -17.75
N ASN A 57 17.22 -28.68 -17.30
CA ASN A 57 17.99 -28.17 -16.17
C ASN A 57 17.43 -28.72 -14.85
N VAL A 58 18.31 -29.05 -13.91
CA VAL A 58 17.92 -29.57 -12.60
C VAL A 58 17.41 -28.43 -11.70
N LEU A 59 16.12 -28.50 -11.35
CA LEU A 59 15.45 -27.58 -10.43
C LEU A 59 15.59 -28.01 -8.96
N GLY A 60 15.85 -29.28 -8.70
CA GLY A 60 16.08 -29.78 -7.34
C GLY A 60 15.73 -31.26 -7.24
N GLU A 61 15.65 -31.76 -6.01
CA GLU A 61 15.24 -33.14 -5.73
C GLU A 61 14.18 -33.18 -4.64
N MET A 62 13.31 -34.19 -4.70
CA MET A 62 12.29 -34.46 -3.70
C MET A 62 12.48 -35.82 -3.06
N PRO A 63 12.56 -35.91 -1.72
CA PRO A 63 12.75 -37.19 -1.05
C PRO A 63 11.49 -38.06 -1.13
N CYS A 64 11.70 -39.37 -1.21
CA CYS A 64 10.66 -40.37 -1.02
C CYS A 64 10.25 -40.43 0.46
N GLN A 65 8.95 -40.51 0.74
CA GLN A 65 8.41 -40.66 2.09
C GLN A 65 7.93 -42.10 2.30
N SER A 66 8.37 -42.73 3.39
CA SER A 66 7.86 -44.05 3.81
C SER A 66 6.53 -43.90 4.53
N ILE A 67 5.55 -44.74 4.18
CA ILE A 67 4.24 -44.82 4.83
C ILE A 67 3.96 -46.29 5.26
N PRO A 68 3.04 -46.54 6.21
CA PRO A 68 2.83 -47.87 6.78
C PRO A 68 2.49 -49.00 5.79
N HIS A 69 2.05 -48.65 4.57
CA HIS A 69 1.67 -49.60 3.52
C HIS A 69 2.40 -49.36 2.19
N GLY A 70 3.56 -48.68 2.18
CA GLY A 70 4.34 -48.46 0.97
C GLY A 70 5.22 -47.21 0.98
N HIS A 71 5.59 -46.75 -0.21
CA HIS A 71 6.40 -45.56 -0.42
C HIS A 71 5.64 -44.55 -1.28
N VAL A 72 5.75 -43.27 -0.94
CA VAL A 72 5.02 -42.20 -1.61
C VAL A 72 5.94 -41.03 -1.91
N ILE A 73 5.83 -40.50 -3.13
CA ILE A 73 6.40 -39.19 -3.48
C ILE A 73 5.27 -38.19 -3.67
N VAL A 74 5.33 -37.08 -2.93
CA VAL A 74 4.40 -35.96 -3.05
C VAL A 74 5.00 -34.93 -3.99
N ILE A 75 4.46 -34.81 -5.20
CA ILE A 75 4.96 -33.90 -6.22
C ILE A 75 4.09 -32.63 -6.23
N PRO A 76 4.65 -31.45 -5.95
CA PRO A 76 3.89 -30.21 -5.98
C PRO A 76 3.49 -29.92 -7.41
N THR A 77 2.21 -29.59 -7.63
CA THR A 77 1.76 -29.14 -8.95
C THR A 77 2.26 -27.73 -9.29
N ILE A 78 2.71 -26.99 -8.27
CA ILE A 78 3.35 -25.69 -8.38
C ILE A 78 4.38 -25.49 -7.27
N PHE A 79 5.53 -24.91 -7.60
CA PHE A 79 6.49 -24.42 -6.62
C PHE A 79 7.24 -23.18 -7.14
N SER A 80 7.92 -22.47 -6.24
CA SER A 80 8.82 -21.37 -6.61
C SER A 80 10.28 -21.70 -6.30
N LYS A 81 11.18 -21.24 -7.17
CA LYS A 81 12.64 -21.31 -6.97
C LYS A 81 13.24 -20.04 -7.57
N ASN A 82 14.10 -19.35 -6.81
CA ASN A 82 14.75 -18.10 -7.24
C ASN A 82 13.75 -17.05 -7.79
N ASP A 83 12.61 -16.87 -7.11
CA ASP A 83 11.49 -15.98 -7.49
C ASP A 83 10.77 -16.32 -8.82
N GLU A 84 11.15 -17.41 -9.48
CA GLU A 84 10.42 -17.97 -10.61
C GLU A 84 9.44 -19.05 -10.15
N TYR A 85 8.26 -19.11 -10.78
CA TYR A 85 7.23 -20.08 -10.47
C TYR A 85 7.15 -21.14 -11.57
N TYR A 86 7.15 -22.39 -11.14
CA TYR A 86 7.19 -23.57 -11.99
C TYR A 86 5.91 -24.39 -11.80
N THR A 87 5.30 -24.79 -12.90
CA THR A 87 4.08 -25.61 -12.94
C THR A 87 4.41 -27.01 -13.45
N LEU A 88 3.87 -28.04 -12.78
CA LEU A 88 4.11 -29.43 -13.16
C LEU A 88 3.52 -29.71 -14.55
N LYS A 89 4.39 -29.99 -15.52
CA LYS A 89 4.04 -30.30 -16.90
C LYS A 89 3.63 -31.77 -17.00
N GLU A 90 4.53 -32.68 -16.64
CA GLU A 90 4.33 -34.12 -16.78
C GLU A 90 5.26 -34.88 -15.83
N ILE A 91 4.90 -36.14 -15.57
CA ILE A 91 5.78 -37.09 -14.88
C ILE A 91 6.14 -38.14 -15.92
N THR A 92 7.43 -38.31 -16.18
CA THR A 92 7.93 -39.25 -17.18
C THR A 92 8.96 -40.17 -16.56
N THR A 93 8.93 -41.46 -16.92
CA THR A 93 10.01 -42.40 -16.60
C THR A 93 10.98 -42.44 -17.78
N LEU A 94 12.23 -42.01 -17.56
CA LEU A 94 13.31 -42.17 -18.52
C LEU A 94 13.99 -43.52 -18.32
N LEU A 95 14.31 -44.16 -19.45
CA LEU A 95 15.17 -45.33 -19.53
C LEU A 95 16.49 -44.87 -20.19
N ARG A 96 17.60 -44.93 -19.47
CA ARG A 96 18.95 -44.79 -20.04
C ARG A 96 19.84 -45.88 -19.47
N ASP A 97 20.53 -46.60 -20.34
CA ASP A 97 21.60 -47.55 -19.98
C ASP A 97 21.19 -48.48 -18.82
N ASP A 98 20.04 -49.16 -18.97
CA ASP A 98 19.44 -50.08 -18.00
C ASP A 98 18.97 -49.46 -16.66
N LYS A 99 18.98 -48.13 -16.54
CA LYS A 99 18.49 -47.38 -15.38
C LYS A 99 17.14 -46.74 -15.66
N LYS A 100 16.16 -47.03 -14.79
CA LYS A 100 14.84 -46.37 -14.78
C LYS A 100 14.87 -45.20 -13.80
N ALA A 101 14.66 -43.99 -14.30
CA ALA A 101 14.51 -42.79 -13.48
C ALA A 101 13.16 -42.12 -13.75
N THR A 102 12.32 -42.01 -12.73
CA THR A 102 11.12 -41.16 -12.80
C THR A 102 11.54 -39.71 -12.62
N ILE A 103 11.04 -38.80 -13.47
CA ILE A 103 11.36 -37.37 -13.45
C ILE A 103 10.06 -36.59 -13.53
N ALA A 104 9.91 -35.59 -12.66
CA ALA A 104 8.87 -34.58 -12.78
C ALA A 104 9.40 -33.40 -13.59
N LYS A 105 8.79 -33.15 -14.76
CA LYS A 105 9.12 -32.01 -15.61
C LYS A 105 8.19 -30.85 -15.31
N TYR A 106 8.77 -29.66 -15.23
CA TYR A 106 8.06 -28.42 -14.98
C TYR A 106 8.23 -27.46 -16.16
N GLU A 107 7.24 -26.58 -16.34
CA GLU A 107 7.32 -25.43 -17.23
C GLU A 107 7.16 -24.15 -16.42
N LEU A 108 7.74 -23.06 -16.92
CA LEU A 108 7.60 -21.75 -16.29
C LEU A 108 6.13 -21.32 -16.34
N ALA A 109 5.56 -20.94 -15.21
CA ALA A 109 4.21 -20.40 -15.17
C ALA A 109 4.15 -19.10 -15.98
N GLN A 110 3.03 -18.85 -16.66
CA GLN A 110 2.83 -17.57 -17.34
C GLN A 110 2.68 -16.46 -16.30
N VAL A 111 3.56 -15.47 -16.33
CA VAL A 111 3.51 -14.31 -15.43
C VAL A 111 2.95 -13.12 -16.17
N THR A 112 1.95 -12.48 -15.57
CA THR A 112 1.45 -11.17 -16.00
C THR A 112 1.49 -10.21 -14.82
N GLU A 113 1.66 -8.93 -15.13
CA GLU A 113 1.62 -7.87 -14.12
C GLU A 113 0.28 -7.14 -14.20
N SER A 114 -0.29 -6.82 -13.05
CA SER A 114 -1.36 -5.83 -12.96
C SER A 114 -0.96 -4.69 -12.04
N LEU A 115 -1.26 -3.48 -12.51
CA LEU A 115 -1.02 -2.23 -11.80
C LEU A 115 -2.36 -1.67 -11.31
N ASP A 116 -2.51 -1.61 -10.00
CA ASP A 116 -3.62 -0.91 -9.35
C ASP A 116 -3.13 0.41 -8.76
N LYS A 117 -4.03 1.36 -8.52
CA LYS A 117 -3.65 2.69 -7.99
C LYS A 117 -4.53 3.06 -6.81
N THR A 118 -3.91 3.56 -5.75
CA THR A 118 -4.61 4.23 -4.64
C THR A 118 -4.29 5.71 -4.67
N THR A 119 -5.24 6.56 -4.31
CA THR A 119 -5.07 8.01 -4.30
C THR A 119 -5.49 8.60 -2.96
N LEU A 120 -4.61 9.41 -2.37
CA LEU A 120 -4.92 10.28 -1.24
C LEU A 120 -5.25 11.68 -1.75
N THR A 121 -6.41 12.20 -1.36
CA THR A 121 -6.84 13.57 -1.66
C THR A 121 -6.71 14.44 -0.41
N THR A 122 -5.92 15.51 -0.50
CA THR A 122 -5.81 16.54 0.55
C THR A 122 -6.65 17.75 0.18
N ARG A 123 -7.59 18.11 1.04
CA ARG A 123 -8.47 19.27 0.88
C ARG A 123 -7.96 20.46 1.70
N PHE A 124 -8.15 21.66 1.19
CA PHE A 124 -7.80 22.91 1.87
C PHE A 124 -9.11 23.68 2.09
N VAL A 125 -9.58 23.70 3.33
CA VAL A 125 -10.97 24.06 3.65
C VAL A 125 -11.05 25.07 4.79
N THR A 126 -12.14 25.82 4.86
CA THR A 126 -12.49 26.58 6.07
C THR A 126 -12.96 25.66 7.20
N LYS A 127 -13.13 26.20 8.42
CA LYS A 127 -13.82 25.50 9.53
C LYS A 127 -15.22 24.99 9.17
N THR A 128 -15.90 25.63 8.22
CA THR A 128 -17.23 25.23 7.72
C THR A 128 -17.18 24.21 6.58
N GLY A 129 -15.99 23.78 6.15
CA GLY A 129 -15.80 22.80 5.07
C GLY A 129 -15.80 23.38 3.65
N GLN A 130 -15.86 24.71 3.49
CA GLN A 130 -15.77 25.35 2.18
C GLN A 130 -14.36 25.16 1.60
N GLN A 131 -14.28 24.63 0.38
CA GLN A 131 -13.01 24.47 -0.33
C GLN A 131 -12.44 25.83 -0.76
N LEU A 132 -11.16 26.07 -0.48
CA LEU A 132 -10.49 27.35 -0.77
C LEU A 132 -9.64 27.33 -2.04
N CYS A 133 -9.04 26.18 -2.38
CA CYS A 133 -8.23 26.02 -3.59
C CYS A 133 -8.30 24.58 -4.11
N ARG A 134 -7.56 24.27 -5.19
CA ARG A 134 -7.54 22.91 -5.75
C ARG A 134 -7.01 21.90 -4.73
N THR A 135 -7.57 20.69 -4.72
CA THR A 135 -7.07 19.61 -3.88
C THR A 135 -5.71 19.13 -4.35
N ALA A 136 -4.85 18.72 -3.41
CA ALA A 136 -3.63 18.00 -3.73
C ALA A 136 -3.94 16.51 -3.79
N LYS A 137 -3.42 15.81 -4.80
CA LYS A 137 -3.59 14.37 -4.95
C LYS A 137 -2.23 13.70 -4.99
N GLN A 138 -2.09 12.62 -4.25
CA GLN A 138 -0.94 11.72 -4.33
C GLN A 138 -1.44 10.35 -4.72
N THR A 139 -0.79 9.72 -5.69
CA THR A 139 -1.17 8.40 -6.19
C THR A 139 -0.02 7.45 -5.99
N ILE A 140 -0.31 6.26 -5.46
CA ILE A 140 0.65 5.18 -5.29
C ILE A 140 0.19 4.00 -6.15
N THR A 141 1.12 3.47 -6.93
CA THR A 141 0.89 2.31 -7.77
C THR A 141 1.20 1.04 -6.98
N TRP A 142 0.35 0.04 -7.11
CA TRP A 142 0.48 -1.28 -6.52
C TRP A 142 0.72 -2.28 -7.63
N LYS A 143 1.85 -2.96 -7.55
CA LYS A 143 2.21 -4.03 -8.48
C LYS A 143 1.76 -5.36 -7.90
N THR A 144 0.97 -6.09 -8.67
CA THR A 144 0.54 -7.46 -8.35
C THR A 144 0.96 -8.38 -9.47
N LEU A 145 1.78 -9.38 -9.14
CA LEU A 145 2.11 -10.45 -10.08
C LEU A 145 0.97 -11.48 -10.09
N LYS A 146 0.49 -11.77 -11.29
CA LYS A 146 -0.49 -12.81 -11.55
C LYS A 146 0.19 -13.92 -12.32
N TYR A 147 -0.15 -15.12 -11.92
CA TYR A 147 0.43 -16.31 -12.48
C TYR A 147 -0.68 -17.19 -13.02
N ARG A 148 -0.42 -17.83 -14.15
CA ARG A 148 -1.36 -18.72 -14.80
C ARG A 148 -0.68 -20.02 -15.17
N ASP A 149 -1.34 -21.11 -14.81
CA ASP A 149 -1.02 -22.47 -15.21
C ASP A 149 -1.36 -22.63 -16.70
N ALA A 150 -0.36 -22.96 -17.52
CA ALA A 150 -0.51 -22.99 -18.96
C ALA A 150 -1.43 -24.12 -19.47
N LYS A 151 -1.66 -25.17 -18.66
CA LYS A 151 -2.43 -26.36 -19.07
C LYS A 151 -3.86 -26.34 -18.57
N THR A 152 -4.04 -26.01 -17.31
CA THR A 152 -5.33 -26.01 -16.61
C THR A 152 -5.99 -24.64 -16.61
N SER A 153 -5.28 -23.58 -17.08
CA SER A 153 -5.73 -22.19 -17.04
C SER A 153 -6.05 -21.65 -15.65
N ARG A 154 -5.69 -22.38 -14.58
CA ARG A 154 -5.84 -21.92 -13.20
C ARG A 154 -4.93 -20.72 -12.97
N SER A 155 -5.39 -19.75 -12.19
CA SER A 155 -4.61 -18.55 -11.90
C SER A 155 -4.53 -18.27 -10.40
N TRP A 156 -3.44 -17.63 -10.01
CA TRP A 156 -3.19 -17.15 -8.66
C TRP A 156 -2.55 -15.76 -8.73
N SER A 157 -2.76 -14.97 -7.69
CA SER A 157 -2.11 -13.67 -7.53
C SER A 157 -1.15 -13.74 -6.36
N GLY A 158 0.03 -13.14 -6.52
CA GLY A 158 0.91 -12.81 -5.41
C GLY A 158 0.34 -11.68 -4.56
N SER A 159 1.07 -11.30 -3.51
CA SER A 159 0.76 -10.09 -2.75
C SER A 159 0.92 -8.84 -3.62
N SER A 160 0.05 -7.86 -3.42
CA SER A 160 0.21 -6.53 -4.00
C SER A 160 1.30 -5.76 -3.24
N ILE A 161 2.30 -5.27 -3.97
CA ILE A 161 3.44 -4.54 -3.41
C ILE A 161 3.30 -3.08 -3.86
N PRO A 162 3.27 -2.11 -2.92
CA PRO A 162 3.22 -0.70 -3.28
C PRO A 162 4.60 -0.20 -3.72
N GLU A 163 4.61 0.78 -4.63
CA GLU A 163 5.83 1.49 -5.04
C GLU A 163 6.44 2.29 -3.88
N GLU A 164 5.60 2.81 -2.99
CA GLU A 164 6.00 3.63 -1.84
C GLU A 164 5.33 3.13 -0.56
N SER A 165 6.03 3.25 0.58
CA SER A 165 5.51 2.75 1.86
C SER A 165 4.46 3.68 2.49
N ASN A 166 4.41 4.97 2.11
CA ASN A 166 3.47 5.98 2.61
C ASN A 166 3.23 7.08 1.57
N TYR A 167 2.14 7.83 1.71
CA TYR A 167 2.01 9.12 1.05
C TYR A 167 2.93 10.14 1.72
N VAL A 168 3.55 11.02 0.94
CA VAL A 168 4.46 12.04 1.46
C VAL A 168 3.72 13.14 2.21
N ALA A 169 4.46 13.88 3.04
CA ALA A 169 3.94 15.04 3.75
C ALA A 169 3.42 16.12 2.79
N VAL A 170 2.39 16.84 3.19
CA VAL A 170 1.79 17.95 2.42
C VAL A 170 1.94 19.24 3.20
N LYS A 171 2.62 20.23 2.62
CA LYS A 171 2.70 21.57 3.20
C LYS A 171 1.41 22.34 2.95
N SER A 172 1.06 23.21 3.89
CA SER A 172 -0.05 24.15 3.73
C SER A 172 0.31 25.20 2.68
N PRO A 173 -0.44 25.33 1.57
CA PRO A 173 -0.25 26.43 0.64
C PRO A 173 -0.61 27.76 1.28
N LEU A 174 0.07 28.83 0.85
CA LEU A 174 -0.35 30.18 1.18
C LEU A 174 -1.66 30.51 0.45
N ILE A 175 -2.71 30.87 1.19
CA ILE A 175 -4.01 31.25 0.62
C ILE A 175 -4.33 32.68 1.08
N MET A 176 -4.39 33.61 0.14
CA MET A 176 -4.61 35.03 0.44
C MET A 176 -5.92 35.25 1.20
N GLY A 177 -5.85 36.00 2.30
CA GLY A 177 -6.98 36.29 3.19
C GLY A 177 -7.29 35.21 4.22
N TYR A 178 -6.47 34.15 4.30
CA TYR A 178 -6.63 33.04 5.23
C TYR A 178 -5.30 32.60 5.84
N VAL A 179 -5.31 32.10 7.06
CA VAL A 179 -4.18 31.42 7.71
C VAL A 179 -4.51 29.95 7.92
N ALA A 180 -3.55 29.09 7.62
CA ALA A 180 -3.64 27.67 7.89
C ALA A 180 -3.56 27.42 9.41
N GLN A 181 -4.32 26.45 9.90
CA GLN A 181 -4.25 26.05 11.31
C GLN A 181 -2.96 25.28 11.64
N THR A 182 -2.35 24.64 10.64
CA THR A 182 -1.07 23.94 10.75
C THR A 182 -0.20 24.27 9.52
N ALA A 183 1.12 24.20 9.66
CA ALA A 183 2.05 24.42 8.53
C ALA A 183 1.98 23.30 7.46
N GLY A 184 1.34 22.18 7.78
CA GLY A 184 1.16 21.04 6.90
C GLY A 184 0.62 19.82 7.63
N LEU A 185 0.59 18.70 6.91
CA LEU A 185 0.33 17.35 7.43
C LEU A 185 1.58 16.50 7.20
N GLY A 186 1.90 15.64 8.17
CA GLY A 186 2.96 14.66 8.03
C GLY A 186 2.62 13.57 7.00
N PRO A 187 3.53 12.59 6.79
CA PRO A 187 3.26 11.44 5.94
C PRO A 187 1.99 10.70 6.37
N ALA A 188 1.24 10.19 5.40
CA ALA A 188 -0.01 9.48 5.65
C ALA A 188 0.11 8.01 5.24
N SER A 189 -0.53 7.13 6.00
CA SER A 189 -0.57 5.70 5.68
C SER A 189 -1.29 5.43 4.35
N LEU A 190 -0.93 4.34 3.68
CA LEU A 190 -1.54 3.93 2.41
C LEU A 190 -3.05 3.62 2.48
N LYS A 191 -3.59 3.42 3.69
CA LYS A 191 -5.03 3.21 3.94
C LYS A 191 -5.83 4.51 3.87
N ALA A 192 -5.17 5.67 3.96
CA ALA A 192 -5.83 6.97 3.90
C ALA A 192 -6.34 7.25 2.48
N LYS A 193 -7.58 7.76 2.39
CA LYS A 193 -8.22 8.17 1.13
C LYS A 193 -8.36 9.68 1.04
N GLU A 194 -8.67 10.32 2.16
CA GLU A 194 -8.85 11.77 2.25
C GLU A 194 -8.24 12.31 3.55
N GLN A 195 -7.75 13.54 3.48
CA GLN A 195 -7.33 14.35 4.63
C GLN A 195 -7.58 15.83 4.33
N GLN A 196 -7.52 16.69 5.33
CA GLN A 196 -7.76 18.12 5.14
C GLN A 196 -6.87 19.00 6.01
N ILE A 197 -6.54 20.17 5.48
CA ILE A 197 -5.92 21.27 6.20
C ILE A 197 -6.97 22.37 6.35
N VAL A 198 -7.21 22.77 7.59
CA VAL A 198 -8.21 23.78 7.94
C VAL A 198 -7.58 25.16 7.95
N TYR A 199 -8.30 26.13 7.42
CA TYR A 199 -7.92 27.54 7.34
C TYR A 199 -8.93 28.40 8.08
N GLN A 200 -8.43 29.50 8.62
CA GLN A 200 -9.22 30.56 9.25
C GLN A 200 -9.06 31.84 8.46
N LYS A 201 -10.14 32.61 8.32
CA LYS A 201 -10.08 33.90 7.62
C LYS A 201 -9.26 34.87 8.45
N LEU A 202 -8.40 35.64 7.79
CA LEU A 202 -7.67 36.72 8.44
C LEU A 202 -8.64 37.77 8.99
N GLY A 203 -8.33 38.25 10.19
CA GLY A 203 -8.98 39.38 10.81
C GLY A 203 -8.59 40.71 10.17
N LYS A 204 -8.99 41.79 10.83
CA LYS A 204 -8.72 43.16 10.42
C LYS A 204 -8.52 44.08 11.62
N ILE A 205 -7.84 45.19 11.35
CA ILE A 205 -7.78 46.35 12.23
C ILE A 205 -9.05 47.17 12.00
N ILE A 206 -9.73 47.53 13.09
CA ILE A 206 -10.88 48.43 13.12
C ILE A 206 -10.47 49.68 13.90
N ALA A 207 -10.39 50.82 13.21
CA ALA A 207 -10.14 52.11 13.83
C ALA A 207 -11.44 52.67 14.42
N ILE A 208 -11.41 53.08 15.68
CA ILE A 208 -12.57 53.66 16.38
C ILE A 208 -12.22 54.98 17.06
N ASP A 209 -13.21 55.86 17.24
CA ASP A 209 -13.05 57.10 18.02
C ASP A 209 -13.23 56.87 19.54
N ASN A 210 -13.34 57.96 20.31
CA ASN A 210 -13.58 57.91 21.75
C ASN A 210 -14.92 57.31 22.16
N ASP A 211 -15.93 57.45 21.30
CA ASP A 211 -17.30 57.00 21.53
C ASP A 211 -17.53 55.58 21.01
N GLY A 212 -16.54 55.00 20.30
CA GLY A 212 -16.57 53.66 19.74
C GLY A 212 -17.10 53.61 18.29
N ASN A 213 -17.31 54.75 17.63
CA ASN A 213 -17.72 54.78 16.24
C ASN A 213 -16.59 54.31 15.32
N ILE A 214 -16.93 53.53 14.30
CA ILE A 214 -15.96 53.00 13.33
C ILE A 214 -15.54 54.12 12.38
N LEU A 215 -14.25 54.45 12.39
CA LEU A 215 -13.63 55.44 11.50
C LEU A 215 -13.07 54.80 10.22
N GLY A 216 -12.66 53.53 10.29
CA GLY A 216 -12.08 52.83 9.15
C GLY A 216 -11.67 51.39 9.47
N THR A 217 -11.36 50.62 8.44
CA THR A 217 -10.87 49.24 8.61
C THR A 217 -9.73 48.91 7.65
N LYS A 218 -8.84 48.02 8.08
CA LYS A 218 -7.75 47.50 7.24
C LYS A 218 -7.52 46.02 7.53
N LYS A 219 -7.66 45.18 6.50
CA LYS A 219 -7.44 43.73 6.62
C LYS A 219 -5.98 43.43 6.90
N TYR A 220 -5.70 42.40 7.69
CA TYR A 220 -4.33 41.92 7.84
C TYR A 220 -3.78 41.40 6.51
N CYS A 221 -2.46 41.50 6.37
CA CYS A 221 -1.73 40.84 5.31
C CYS A 221 -1.33 39.42 5.74
N ASN A 222 -1.24 38.49 4.79
CA ASN A 222 -0.62 37.19 5.02
C ASN A 222 0.91 37.33 5.16
N ASP A 223 1.52 36.49 6.02
CA ASP A 223 2.95 36.24 5.92
C ASP A 223 3.23 35.44 4.63
N ARG A 224 4.21 35.88 3.83
CA ARG A 224 4.52 35.27 2.54
C ARG A 224 5.31 33.95 2.65
N THR A 225 5.88 33.70 3.82
CA THR A 225 6.79 32.59 4.11
C THR A 225 6.19 31.59 5.09
N ASP A 226 5.25 32.02 5.93
CA ASP A 226 4.53 31.15 6.86
C ASP A 226 3.00 31.21 6.63
N PRO A 227 2.38 30.15 6.10
CA PRO A 227 0.93 30.13 5.85
C PRO A 227 0.10 30.15 7.13
N THR A 228 0.70 29.98 8.32
CA THR A 228 0.01 29.99 9.61
C THR A 228 -0.02 31.37 10.26
N GLN A 229 0.68 32.36 9.69
CA GLN A 229 0.87 33.68 10.28
C GLN A 229 0.31 34.80 9.43
N ALA A 230 -0.04 35.91 10.10
CA ALA A 230 -0.22 37.20 9.45
C ALA A 230 1.12 37.92 9.35
N ALA A 231 1.26 38.78 8.35
CA ALA A 231 2.32 39.77 8.30
C ALA A 231 1.93 41.02 9.09
N GLU A 232 2.95 41.79 9.47
CA GLU A 232 2.77 43.10 10.05
C GLU A 232 1.93 44.00 9.13
N THR A 233 0.92 44.66 9.70
CA THR A 233 -0.04 45.47 8.96
C THR A 233 -0.05 46.89 9.50
N PHE A 234 0.37 47.86 8.69
CA PHE A 234 0.31 49.28 9.03
C PHE A 234 -1.11 49.71 9.37
N LEU A 235 -1.25 50.51 10.43
CA LEU A 235 -2.51 51.09 10.86
C LEU A 235 -3.10 51.99 9.75
N PRO A 236 -4.45 52.06 9.60
CA PRO A 236 -5.07 52.90 8.59
C PRO A 236 -4.82 54.39 8.87
N TYR A 237 -4.54 55.17 7.82
CA TYR A 237 -4.57 56.62 7.92
C TYR A 237 -6.01 57.11 7.90
N ILE A 238 -6.38 57.93 8.88
CA ILE A 238 -7.71 58.53 9.02
C ILE A 238 -7.54 60.05 9.05
N LYS A 239 -8.18 60.76 8.12
CA LYS A 239 -8.06 62.23 8.01
C LYS A 239 -8.67 62.91 9.23
N GLY A 240 -7.93 63.82 9.87
CA GLY A 240 -8.38 64.58 11.04
C GLY A 240 -8.31 63.81 12.36
N TYR A 241 -7.58 62.69 12.38
CA TYR A 241 -7.39 61.87 13.57
C TYR A 241 -5.93 61.38 13.66
N HIS A 242 -5.41 61.29 14.87
CA HIS A 242 -4.16 60.62 15.19
C HIS A 242 -4.39 59.36 16.03
N ARG A 243 -3.42 58.44 15.96
CA ARG A 243 -3.48 57.15 16.69
C ARG A 243 -3.27 57.38 18.17
N ALA A 244 -4.06 56.73 19.03
CA ALA A 244 -3.87 56.76 20.48
C ALA A 244 -2.68 55.89 20.96
N ILE A 245 -2.16 55.03 20.08
CA ILE A 245 -1.01 54.16 20.35
C ILE A 245 0.23 54.62 19.58
N LYS A 246 1.41 54.33 20.12
CA LYS A 246 2.69 54.69 19.49
C LYS A 246 3.05 53.83 18.28
N ALA A 247 2.56 52.60 18.22
CA ALA A 247 2.86 51.68 17.13
C ALA A 247 2.33 52.23 15.79
N GLU A 248 3.09 52.04 14.71
CA GLU A 248 2.68 52.39 13.35
C GLU A 248 2.01 51.23 12.62
N ALA A 249 2.37 50.01 13.00
CA ALA A 249 1.86 48.78 12.45
C ALA A 249 1.62 47.76 13.56
N ILE A 250 0.79 46.77 13.26
CA ILE A 250 0.45 45.70 14.18
C ILE A 250 0.76 44.36 13.54
N LEU A 251 1.49 43.53 14.28
CA LEU A 251 1.51 42.08 14.08
C LEU A 251 0.52 41.47 15.08
N PRO A 252 -0.63 40.93 14.62
CA PRO A 252 -1.64 40.40 15.53
C PRO A 252 -1.14 39.14 16.23
N SER A 253 -1.42 39.01 17.52
CA SER A 253 -1.14 37.78 18.28
C SER A 253 -2.05 36.62 17.86
N ASP A 254 -3.31 36.93 17.51
CA ASP A 254 -4.21 36.00 16.83
C ASP A 254 -4.58 36.57 15.44
N PRO A 255 -4.06 35.99 14.35
CA PRO A 255 -4.30 36.49 12.99
C PRO A 255 -5.76 36.33 12.53
N SER A 256 -6.57 35.54 13.22
CA SER A 256 -7.99 35.32 12.91
C SER A 256 -8.94 36.26 13.66
N CYS A 257 -8.43 37.05 14.61
CA CYS A 257 -9.22 37.97 15.41
C CYS A 257 -9.11 39.42 14.93
N ASP A 258 -10.25 40.11 14.87
CA ASP A 258 -10.28 41.55 14.66
C ASP A 258 -9.75 42.27 15.89
N ILE A 259 -9.03 43.38 15.69
CA ILE A 259 -8.58 44.26 16.78
C ILE A 259 -9.18 45.65 16.60
N PHE A 260 -9.47 46.29 17.74
CA PHE A 260 -9.93 47.67 17.78
C PHE A 260 -8.78 48.57 18.22
N VAL A 261 -8.52 49.61 17.44
CA VAL A 261 -7.48 50.62 17.75
C VAL A 261 -8.14 51.97 17.85
N LYS A 262 -7.89 52.66 18.97
CA LYS A 262 -8.45 53.98 19.25
C LYS A 262 -7.70 55.08 18.51
N TYR A 263 -8.45 56.03 17.97
CA TYR A 263 -7.97 57.25 17.33
C TYR A 263 -8.59 58.45 18.04
N LEU A 264 -7.83 59.52 18.14
CA LEU A 264 -8.24 60.78 18.75
C LEU A 264 -8.32 61.83 17.65
N ALA A 265 -9.36 62.67 17.69
CA ALA A 265 -9.46 63.79 16.76
C ALA A 265 -8.29 64.75 16.96
N ASP A 266 -7.78 65.30 15.86
CA ASP A 266 -6.72 66.31 15.86
C ASP A 266 -7.21 67.68 16.38
#